data_AF-A0A553P1M5-F1
#
_entry.id   AF-A0A553P1M5-F1
#
_cell.length_a   1.000
_cell.length_b   1.000
_cell.length_c   1.000
_cell.angle_alpha   90.00
_cell.angle_beta   90.00
_cell.angle_gamma   90.00
#
_symmetry.space_group_name_H-M   'P 1'
#
loop_
_entity.id
_entity.type
_entity.pdbx_description
1 polymer ?
#
loop_
_entity_poly.entity_id
_entity_poly.type
_entity_poly.pdbx_seq_one_letter_code
_entity_poly.pdbx_strand_id
1 'polypeptide(L)'
;MDWQASQDIIEVAWSPASASRTHFVFNRQYEAAMFHWAGANWSQAAAANESLGIVTMMGLDKLDHLVGLSQQWPGLVSVSVFVPGSDFHLVSVFLYYLELCHSPALANWSIHLVFPSEHPPKTMSQVVFPRTSISCLHSPSDLVGSLVPLRPPSNIASAIPFPQNVMRNVAKSGCPSPFITVLDGDMLPYAEFYGDVQSFLKRPTIQACAKCVYILPVFEVPSGWPLLEQPKNKTDLIEAITQGNAHPFYFEVLPKA
;
A
#
# COMPACT_ATOMS: atom_id res chain seq x y z
N MET A 1 -42.29 -16.40 -5.66
CA MET A 1 -41.90 -15.05 -5.18
C MET A 1 -40.43 -15.09 -4.86
N ASP A 2 -39.70 -15.01 -5.96
CA ASP A 2 -38.35 -14.51 -6.22
C ASP A 2 -37.40 -14.24 -5.06
N TRP A 3 -36.40 -15.13 -5.01
CA TRP A 3 -35.05 -14.90 -4.50
C TRP A 3 -34.27 -14.01 -5.49
N GLN A 4 -34.29 -12.70 -5.32
CA GLN A 4 -33.45 -11.77 -6.11
C GLN A 4 -33.07 -10.52 -5.30
N ALA A 5 -32.33 -10.69 -4.21
CA ALA A 5 -31.78 -9.55 -3.44
C ALA A 5 -30.37 -9.78 -2.85
N SER A 6 -29.57 -10.70 -3.41
CA SER A 6 -28.24 -11.03 -2.88
C SER A 6 -27.06 -10.63 -3.77
N GLN A 7 -27.24 -9.80 -4.80
CA GLN A 7 -26.14 -9.41 -5.71
C GLN A 7 -25.69 -7.94 -5.59
N ASP A 8 -26.38 -7.12 -4.80
CA ASP A 8 -26.15 -5.66 -4.76
C ASP A 8 -25.34 -5.18 -3.54
N ILE A 9 -25.02 -6.07 -2.60
CA ILE A 9 -24.16 -5.78 -1.45
C ILE A 9 -22.74 -6.19 -1.84
N ILE A 10 -21.71 -5.45 -1.40
CA ILE A 10 -20.35 -6.00 -1.31
C ILE A 10 -20.40 -7.13 -0.27
N GLU A 11 -20.87 -8.31 -0.66
CA GLU A 11 -20.53 -9.54 0.04
C GLU A 11 -19.00 -9.59 0.00
N VAL A 12 -18.37 -9.56 1.17
CA VAL A 12 -16.91 -9.65 1.32
C VAL A 12 -16.43 -11.07 1.04
N ALA A 13 -16.95 -11.68 -0.02
CA ALA A 13 -16.48 -12.91 -0.63
C ALA A 13 -15.42 -12.53 -1.68
N TRP A 14 -14.23 -12.23 -1.18
CA TRP A 14 -13.03 -12.11 -1.98
C TRP A 14 -12.72 -13.48 -2.62
N SER A 15 -12.92 -13.63 -3.94
CA SER A 15 -12.56 -14.85 -4.69
C SER A 15 -11.04 -14.97 -4.84
N PRO A 16 -10.47 -16.18 -4.87
CA PRO A 16 -9.04 -16.38 -4.69
C PRO A 16 -8.27 -15.98 -5.94
N ALA A 17 -7.24 -15.15 -5.77
CA ALA A 17 -6.07 -15.27 -6.62
C ALA A 17 -5.48 -16.68 -6.43
N SER A 18 -4.90 -17.23 -7.49
CA SER A 18 -4.29 -18.57 -7.58
C SER A 18 -3.08 -18.81 -6.66
N ALA A 19 -2.79 -17.91 -5.72
CA ALA A 19 -1.79 -18.06 -4.68
C ALA A 19 -2.45 -18.68 -3.43
N SER A 20 -1.87 -19.75 -2.90
CA SER A 20 -2.36 -20.36 -1.66
C SER A 20 -2.39 -19.32 -0.54
N ARG A 21 -3.58 -18.94 -0.08
CA ARG A 21 -3.76 -18.08 1.09
C ARG A 21 -2.99 -18.70 2.24
N THR A 22 -1.92 -18.04 2.65
CA THR A 22 -1.07 -18.54 3.73
C THR A 22 -1.30 -17.68 4.95
N HIS A 23 -1.65 -18.33 6.05
CA HIS A 23 -1.94 -17.67 7.32
C HIS A 23 -0.75 -17.79 8.26
N PHE A 24 -0.24 -16.67 8.76
CA PHE A 24 0.90 -16.63 9.68
C PHE A 24 0.50 -15.99 11.00
N VAL A 25 0.98 -16.57 12.11
CA VAL A 25 0.81 -16.03 13.46
C VAL A 25 2.14 -15.46 13.92
N PHE A 26 2.19 -14.16 14.20
CA PHE A 26 3.37 -13.44 14.67
C PHE A 26 3.25 -13.13 16.17
N ASN A 27 4.11 -13.77 16.97
CA ASN A 27 4.19 -13.59 18.43
C ASN A 27 2.85 -13.70 19.18
N ARG A 28 1.85 -14.41 18.63
CA ARG A 28 0.47 -14.55 19.16
C ARG A 28 -0.29 -13.22 19.36
N GLN A 29 0.26 -12.10 18.87
CA GLN A 29 -0.36 -10.79 18.97
C GLN A 29 -0.98 -10.37 17.65
N TYR A 30 -0.33 -10.71 16.54
CA TYR A 30 -0.78 -10.34 15.21
C TYR A 30 -0.82 -11.56 14.30
N GLU A 31 -1.77 -11.55 13.39
CA GLU A 31 -1.99 -12.55 12.36
C GLU A 31 -1.91 -11.88 11.00
N ALA A 32 -1.48 -12.65 10.00
CA ALA A 32 -1.42 -12.19 8.62
C ALA A 32 -2.10 -13.17 7.68
N ALA A 33 -2.99 -12.63 6.83
CA ALA A 33 -3.51 -13.33 5.67
C ALA A 33 -2.73 -12.87 4.44
N MET A 34 -1.75 -13.68 4.01
CA MET A 34 -0.93 -13.37 2.86
C MET A 34 -1.66 -13.66 1.54
N PHE A 35 -1.42 -12.82 0.54
CA PHE A 35 -2.07 -12.89 -0.78
C PHE A 35 -3.59 -12.91 -0.63
N HIS A 36 -4.10 -12.03 0.24
CA HIS A 36 -5.54 -11.78 0.31
C HIS A 36 -6.07 -11.38 -1.06
N TRP A 37 -5.28 -10.58 -1.78
CA TRP A 37 -5.42 -10.32 -3.21
C TRP A 37 -4.06 -10.35 -3.93
N ALA A 38 -4.09 -10.68 -5.21
CA ALA A 38 -3.01 -10.45 -6.15
C ALA A 38 -3.57 -10.04 -7.52
N GLY A 39 -2.91 -9.09 -8.17
CA GLY A 39 -3.26 -8.61 -9.51
C GLY A 39 -3.07 -9.68 -10.59
N ALA A 40 -3.73 -9.46 -11.73
CA ALA A 40 -3.79 -10.45 -12.82
C ALA A 40 -2.42 -10.86 -13.37
N ASN A 41 -1.43 -9.97 -13.32
CA ASN A 41 -0.08 -10.22 -13.83
C ASN A 41 0.90 -10.63 -12.72
N TRP A 42 0.49 -10.68 -11.46
CA TRP A 42 1.38 -10.94 -10.32
C TRP A 42 2.24 -12.19 -10.51
N SER A 43 1.62 -13.32 -10.85
CA SER A 43 2.35 -14.59 -11.03
C SER A 43 3.35 -14.54 -12.20
N GLN A 44 3.03 -13.80 -13.27
CA GLN A 44 3.91 -13.63 -14.42
C GLN A 44 5.08 -12.70 -14.10
N ALA A 45 4.81 -11.55 -13.48
CA ALA A 45 5.83 -10.60 -13.03
C ALA A 45 6.77 -11.22 -11.98
N ALA A 46 6.22 -12.01 -11.05
CA ALA A 46 6.99 -12.79 -10.09
C ALA A 46 7.92 -13.80 -10.77
N ALA A 47 7.44 -14.48 -11.82
CA ALA A 47 8.23 -15.46 -12.58
C ALA A 47 9.25 -14.81 -13.52
N ALA A 48 9.00 -13.59 -14.00
CA ALA A 48 9.90 -12.84 -14.87
C ALA A 48 11.17 -12.36 -14.18
N ASN A 49 11.33 -12.63 -12.87
CA ASN A 49 12.46 -12.23 -12.05
C ASN A 49 12.72 -10.71 -12.14
N GLU A 50 11.65 -9.91 -12.11
CA GLU A 50 11.75 -8.46 -12.11
C GLU A 50 12.72 -8.02 -11.02
N SER A 51 13.74 -7.26 -11.41
CA SER A 51 14.89 -7.01 -10.53
C SER A 51 14.57 -6.10 -9.36
N LEU A 52 13.46 -5.36 -9.38
CA LEU A 52 13.12 -4.37 -8.36
C LEU A 52 11.62 -4.36 -8.05
N GLY A 53 11.27 -4.52 -6.77
CA GLY A 53 9.91 -4.37 -6.27
C GLY A 53 9.80 -3.33 -5.15
N ILE A 54 8.59 -2.85 -4.90
CA ILE A 54 8.25 -2.06 -3.71
C ILE A 54 7.61 -2.93 -2.64
N VAL A 55 7.99 -2.66 -1.41
CA VAL A 55 7.36 -3.17 -0.20
C VAL A 55 6.85 -1.98 0.60
N THR A 56 5.56 -1.95 0.91
CA THR A 56 4.96 -0.86 1.69
C THR A 56 3.91 -1.38 2.67
N MET A 57 3.55 -0.54 3.62
CA MET A 57 2.58 -0.83 4.67
C MET A 57 1.71 0.39 4.98
N MET A 58 0.43 0.16 5.29
CA MET A 58 -0.51 1.24 5.61
C MET A 58 -1.77 0.77 6.35
N GLY A 59 -2.46 1.72 6.96
CA GLY A 59 -3.83 1.56 7.46
C GLY A 59 -4.85 2.20 6.50
N LEU A 60 -6.13 2.11 6.87
CA LEU A 60 -7.25 2.70 6.12
C LEU A 60 -7.05 4.20 5.80
N ASP A 61 -6.47 4.95 6.73
CA ASP A 61 -6.25 6.40 6.68
C ASP A 61 -5.20 6.85 5.64
N LYS A 62 -4.49 5.90 5.03
CA LYS A 62 -3.43 6.16 4.05
C LYS A 62 -3.64 5.42 2.72
N LEU A 63 -4.80 4.77 2.54
CA LEU A 63 -5.04 3.96 1.35
C LEU A 63 -5.12 4.77 0.04
N ASP A 64 -5.45 6.05 0.12
CA ASP A 64 -5.49 6.97 -1.03
C ASP A 64 -4.11 7.12 -1.69
N HIS A 65 -3.02 7.01 -0.92
CA HIS A 65 -1.65 7.05 -1.45
C HIS A 65 -1.34 5.89 -2.42
N LEU A 66 -2.07 4.77 -2.35
CA LEU A 66 -1.90 3.66 -3.32
C LEU A 66 -2.19 4.08 -4.74
N VAL A 67 -3.12 5.03 -4.95
CA VAL A 67 -3.44 5.51 -6.29
C VAL A 67 -2.26 6.26 -6.88
N GLY A 68 -1.62 7.15 -6.10
CA GLY A 68 -0.40 7.84 -6.52
C GLY A 68 0.73 6.86 -6.85
N LEU A 69 0.94 5.85 -6.00
CA LEU A 69 1.96 4.83 -6.23
C LEU A 69 1.69 4.03 -7.52
N SER A 70 0.44 3.68 -7.78
CA SER A 70 0.04 2.92 -8.98
C SER A 70 0.27 3.70 -10.28
N GLN A 71 0.29 5.03 -10.23
CA GLN A 71 0.54 5.89 -11.39
C GLN A 71 2.04 6.04 -11.70
N GLN A 72 2.91 5.84 -10.71
CA GLN A 72 4.36 6.08 -10.84
C GLN A 72 5.18 4.80 -10.88
N TRP A 73 4.65 3.68 -10.43
CA TRP A 73 5.40 2.43 -10.31
C TRP A 73 4.92 1.33 -11.26
N PRO A 74 5.71 0.94 -12.26
CA PRO A 74 5.34 -0.11 -13.20
C PRO A 74 5.67 -1.54 -12.72
N GLY A 75 6.55 -1.70 -11.73
CA GLY A 75 7.04 -3.00 -11.28
C GLY A 75 6.16 -3.68 -10.21
N LEU A 76 6.68 -4.74 -9.62
CA LEU A 76 6.05 -5.43 -8.49
C LEU A 76 5.82 -4.51 -7.28
N VAL A 77 4.64 -4.59 -6.66
CA VAL A 77 4.32 -3.93 -5.38
C VAL A 77 3.71 -4.94 -4.42
N SER A 78 4.30 -5.10 -3.23
CA SER A 78 3.71 -5.88 -2.13
C SER A 78 3.29 -4.94 -1.00
N VAL A 79 2.00 -4.97 -0.69
CA VAL A 79 1.37 -4.07 0.28
C VAL A 79 0.85 -4.87 1.47
N SER A 80 1.27 -4.51 2.68
CA SER A 80 0.63 -4.98 3.91
C SER A 80 -0.37 -3.94 4.42
N VAL A 81 -1.63 -4.32 4.58
CA VAL A 81 -2.70 -3.44 5.07
C VAL A 81 -3.14 -3.86 6.46
N PHE A 82 -3.15 -2.91 7.40
CA PHE A 82 -3.60 -3.16 8.76
C PHE A 82 -5.11 -3.07 8.86
N VAL A 83 -5.76 -4.14 9.32
CA VAL A 83 -7.22 -4.28 9.31
C VAL A 83 -7.78 -4.82 10.64
N PRO A 84 -7.63 -4.09 11.75
CA PRO A 84 -8.19 -4.53 13.03
C PRO A 84 -9.73 -4.50 13.00
N GLY A 85 -10.36 -5.64 13.31
CA GLY A 85 -11.82 -5.71 13.44
C GLY A 85 -12.57 -5.22 12.21
N SER A 86 -13.38 -4.17 12.39
CA SER A 86 -14.23 -3.58 11.35
C SER A 86 -13.47 -2.81 10.27
N ASP A 87 -12.21 -2.43 10.50
CA ASP A 87 -11.38 -1.79 9.46
C ASP A 87 -11.29 -2.70 8.22
N PHE A 88 -11.35 -4.01 8.39
CA PHE A 88 -11.41 -4.96 7.29
C PHE A 88 -12.54 -4.65 6.29
N HIS A 89 -13.74 -4.32 6.78
CA HIS A 89 -14.87 -4.00 5.91
C HIS A 89 -14.63 -2.70 5.13
N LEU A 90 -14.15 -1.66 5.81
CA LEU A 90 -13.87 -0.35 5.21
C LEU A 90 -12.72 -0.42 4.19
N VAL A 91 -11.65 -1.13 4.52
CA VAL A 91 -10.56 -1.42 3.60
C VAL A 91 -11.06 -2.21 2.39
N SER A 92 -11.93 -3.21 2.58
CA SER A 92 -12.49 -3.98 1.47
C SER A 92 -13.26 -3.11 0.47
N VAL A 93 -14.00 -2.10 0.97
CA VAL A 93 -14.68 -1.11 0.12
C VAL A 93 -13.69 -0.31 -0.72
N PHE A 94 -12.60 0.14 -0.10
CA PHE A 94 -11.55 0.87 -0.83
C PHE A 94 -10.79 -0.01 -1.84
N LEU A 95 -10.49 -1.26 -1.48
CA LEU A 95 -9.86 -2.21 -2.41
C LEU A 95 -10.75 -2.52 -3.61
N TYR A 96 -12.07 -2.58 -3.42
CA TYR A 96 -13.02 -2.69 -4.52
C TYR A 96 -13.02 -1.43 -5.41
N TYR A 97 -12.94 -0.23 -4.83
CA TYR A 97 -12.76 1.01 -5.61
C TYR A 97 -11.46 0.98 -6.43
N LEU A 98 -10.36 0.53 -5.84
CA LEU A 98 -9.08 0.35 -6.53
C LEU A 98 -9.19 -0.63 -7.70
N GLU A 99 -9.85 -1.77 -7.51
CA GLU A 99 -10.08 -2.73 -8.60
C GLU A 99 -10.99 -2.15 -9.69
N LEU A 100 -12.09 -1.47 -9.31
CA LEU A 100 -13.04 -0.91 -10.27
C LEU A 100 -12.43 0.23 -11.10
N CYS A 101 -11.66 1.11 -10.47
CA CYS A 101 -11.24 2.39 -11.05
C CYS A 101 -9.78 2.44 -11.47
N HIS A 102 -8.94 1.53 -10.93
CA HIS A 102 -7.48 1.55 -11.11
C HIS A 102 -6.88 0.16 -11.45
N SER A 103 -7.70 -0.84 -11.80
CA SER A 103 -7.27 -2.24 -12.02
C SER A 103 -6.01 -2.42 -12.89
N PRO A 104 -5.85 -1.75 -14.05
CA PRO A 104 -4.64 -1.90 -14.86
C PRO A 104 -3.36 -1.54 -14.11
N ALA A 105 -3.42 -0.52 -13.25
CA ALA A 105 -2.27 -0.03 -12.49
C ALA A 105 -1.88 -0.99 -11.34
N LEU A 106 -2.78 -1.90 -10.97
CA LEU A 106 -2.58 -2.84 -9.87
C LEU A 106 -2.27 -4.26 -10.37
N ALA A 107 -2.12 -4.46 -11.68
CA ALA A 107 -1.90 -5.79 -12.25
C ALA A 107 -0.70 -6.54 -11.66
N ASN A 108 0.35 -5.79 -11.24
CA ASN A 108 1.58 -6.31 -10.67
C ASN A 108 1.63 -6.25 -9.12
N TRP A 109 0.48 -6.15 -8.46
CA TRP A 109 0.42 -5.92 -7.02
C TRP A 109 0.00 -7.17 -6.24
N SER A 110 0.43 -7.26 -4.99
CA SER A 110 -0.09 -8.20 -3.99
C SER A 110 -0.49 -7.46 -2.72
N ILE A 111 -1.63 -7.84 -2.16
CA ILE A 111 -2.14 -7.26 -0.92
C ILE A 111 -2.23 -8.36 0.14
N HIS A 112 -1.66 -8.05 1.29
CA HIS A 112 -1.62 -8.89 2.48
C HIS A 112 -2.34 -8.16 3.61
N LEU A 113 -3.13 -8.89 4.39
CA LEU A 113 -3.81 -8.30 5.55
C LEU A 113 -3.04 -8.65 6.82
N VAL A 114 -2.91 -7.67 7.72
CA VAL A 114 -2.37 -7.86 9.07
C VAL A 114 -3.40 -7.36 10.08
N PHE A 115 -3.66 -8.13 11.12
CA PHE A 115 -4.64 -7.79 12.14
C PHE A 115 -4.23 -8.35 13.52
N PRO A 116 -4.65 -7.74 14.63
CA PRO A 116 -4.42 -8.30 15.96
C PRO A 116 -5.22 -9.59 16.14
N SER A 117 -4.65 -10.61 16.78
CA SER A 117 -5.32 -11.88 17.08
C SER A 117 -6.61 -11.70 17.89
N GLU A 118 -6.64 -10.73 18.80
CA GLU A 118 -7.83 -10.39 19.60
C GLU A 118 -8.89 -9.62 18.83
N HIS A 119 -8.52 -9.06 17.68
CA HIS A 119 -9.36 -8.22 16.83
C HIS A 119 -9.37 -8.73 15.38
N PRO A 120 -9.84 -9.97 15.15
CA PRO A 120 -9.85 -10.55 13.81
C PRO A 120 -10.76 -9.75 12.87
N PRO A 121 -10.55 -9.87 11.54
CA PRO A 121 -11.34 -9.18 10.52
C PRO A 121 -12.84 -9.40 10.71
N LYS A 122 -13.62 -8.31 10.72
CA LYS A 122 -15.08 -8.33 10.90
C LYS A 122 -15.78 -7.52 9.82
N THR A 123 -16.85 -8.08 9.28
CA THR A 123 -17.77 -7.37 8.39
C THR A 123 -18.73 -6.50 9.21
N MET A 124 -19.01 -5.29 8.75
CA MET A 124 -20.00 -4.41 9.38
C MET A 124 -21.37 -4.63 8.71
N SER A 125 -22.32 -5.23 9.42
CA SER A 125 -23.68 -5.42 8.88
C SER A 125 -24.49 -4.11 8.78
N GLN A 126 -24.15 -3.12 9.59
CA GLN A 126 -24.84 -1.81 9.66
C GLN A 126 -24.37 -0.84 8.57
N VAL A 127 -23.21 -1.10 7.97
CA VAL A 127 -22.62 -0.27 6.93
C VAL A 127 -22.71 -1.06 5.63
N VAL A 128 -23.69 -0.71 4.81
CA VAL A 128 -23.88 -1.34 3.50
C VAL A 128 -23.35 -0.37 2.44
N PHE A 129 -22.38 -0.81 1.66
CA PHE A 129 -21.93 -0.11 0.46
C PHE A 129 -22.48 -0.84 -0.76
N PRO A 130 -23.54 -0.33 -1.40
CA PRO A 130 -23.99 -0.84 -2.69
C PRO A 130 -22.86 -0.70 -3.70
N ARG A 131 -22.62 -1.70 -4.54
CA ARG A 131 -21.59 -1.59 -5.60
C ARG A 131 -21.82 -0.38 -6.52
N THR A 132 -23.08 0.02 -6.69
CA THR A 132 -23.52 1.18 -7.49
C THR A 132 -23.18 2.52 -6.86
N SER A 133 -22.88 2.60 -5.56
CA SER A 133 -22.52 3.86 -4.90
C SER A 133 -21.04 4.24 -5.07
N ILE A 134 -20.22 3.34 -5.63
CA ILE A 134 -18.79 3.56 -5.84
C ILE A 134 -18.58 4.09 -7.25
N SER A 135 -18.04 5.30 -7.34
CA SER A 135 -17.80 6.01 -8.60
C SER A 135 -16.34 6.37 -8.74
N CYS A 136 -15.78 6.18 -9.94
CA CYS A 136 -14.43 6.59 -10.29
C CYS A 136 -14.26 8.11 -10.42
N LEU A 137 -15.36 8.87 -10.33
CA LEU A 137 -15.33 10.33 -10.22
C LEU A 137 -14.96 10.81 -8.81
N HIS A 138 -15.08 9.96 -7.79
CA HIS A 138 -14.66 10.32 -6.44
C HIS A 138 -13.13 10.32 -6.34
N SER A 139 -12.60 11.37 -5.71
CA SER A 139 -11.19 11.42 -5.33
C SER A 139 -10.87 10.27 -4.36
N PRO A 140 -9.70 9.62 -4.48
CA PRO A 140 -9.26 8.59 -3.53
C PRO A 140 -9.27 9.11 -2.09
N SER A 141 -8.81 10.35 -1.86
CA SER A 141 -8.77 10.98 -0.55
C SER A 141 -10.17 11.29 0.00
N ASP A 142 -11.13 11.66 -0.86
CA ASP A 142 -12.53 11.87 -0.44
C ASP A 142 -13.17 10.55 0.00
N LEU A 143 -12.87 9.46 -0.72
CA LEU A 143 -13.35 8.13 -0.34
C LEU A 143 -12.78 7.72 1.02
N VAL A 144 -11.47 7.83 1.23
CA VAL A 144 -10.85 7.58 2.54
C VAL A 144 -11.47 8.47 3.62
N GLY A 145 -11.63 9.77 3.33
CA GLY A 145 -12.26 10.75 4.22
C GLY A 145 -13.71 10.42 4.58
N SER A 146 -14.44 9.72 3.71
CA SER A 146 -15.79 9.21 4.01
C SER A 146 -15.80 7.89 4.80
N LEU A 147 -14.77 7.05 4.62
CA LEU A 147 -14.67 5.74 5.27
C LEU A 147 -14.13 5.83 6.70
N VAL A 148 -13.10 6.65 6.93
CA VAL A 148 -12.44 6.79 8.24
C VAL A 148 -13.43 7.16 9.36
N PRO A 149 -14.39 8.09 9.18
CA PRO A 149 -15.39 8.43 10.19
C PRO A 149 -16.37 7.29 10.52
N LEU A 150 -16.49 6.27 9.66
CA LEU A 150 -17.35 5.11 9.91
C LEU A 150 -16.71 4.09 10.84
N ARG A 151 -15.44 4.26 11.20
CA ARG A 151 -14.78 3.45 12.22
C ARG A 151 -15.62 3.53 13.51
N PRO A 152 -16.01 2.39 14.10
CA PRO A 152 -16.71 2.41 15.37
C PRO A 152 -15.91 3.21 16.40
N PRO A 153 -16.55 4.13 17.15
CA PRO A 153 -15.91 4.82 18.25
C PRO A 153 -15.54 3.77 19.29
N SER A 154 -14.30 3.30 19.22
CA SER A 154 -13.77 2.35 20.17
C SER A 154 -12.67 3.04 20.92
N ASN A 155 -12.66 2.87 22.25
CA ASN A 155 -11.50 3.18 23.08
C ASN A 155 -10.30 2.26 22.75
N ILE A 156 -10.38 1.46 21.68
CA ILE A 156 -9.50 0.34 21.34
C ILE A 156 -8.74 0.57 20.03
N ALA A 157 -9.33 1.18 19.00
CA ALA A 157 -8.62 1.49 17.75
C ALA A 157 -7.41 2.43 17.99
N SER A 158 -7.52 3.33 18.97
CA SER A 158 -6.42 4.17 19.46
C SER A 158 -5.43 3.43 20.38
N ALA A 159 -5.84 2.28 20.93
CA ALA A 159 -5.06 1.49 21.88
C ALA A 159 -4.34 0.30 21.24
N ILE A 160 -4.76 -0.13 20.05
CA ILE A 160 -4.08 -1.18 19.29
C ILE A 160 -2.84 -0.57 18.63
N PRO A 161 -1.61 -1.01 19.02
CA PRO A 161 -0.41 -0.51 18.38
C PRO A 161 -0.37 -0.89 16.91
N PHE A 162 0.01 0.06 16.05
CA PHE A 162 0.21 -0.18 14.62
C PHE A 162 1.50 -1.01 14.41
N PRO A 163 1.42 -2.26 13.91
CA PRO A 163 2.51 -3.22 13.98
C PRO A 163 3.50 -3.08 12.82
N GLN A 164 4.17 -1.93 12.74
CA GLN A 164 5.05 -1.55 11.61
C GLN A 164 6.02 -2.65 11.19
N ASN A 165 6.77 -3.22 12.13
CA ASN A 165 7.78 -4.23 11.83
C ASN A 165 7.17 -5.55 11.32
N VAL A 166 6.00 -5.95 11.86
CA VAL A 166 5.29 -7.14 11.38
C VAL A 166 4.83 -6.91 9.95
N MET A 167 4.24 -5.76 9.66
CA MET A 167 3.74 -5.41 8.34
C MET A 167 4.86 -5.32 7.29
N ARG A 168 5.99 -4.68 7.62
CA ARG A 168 7.19 -4.67 6.75
C ARG A 168 7.66 -6.10 6.44
N ASN A 169 7.70 -6.99 7.43
CA ASN A 169 8.10 -8.38 7.22
C ASN A 169 7.09 -9.17 6.38
N VAL A 170 5.80 -8.95 6.57
CA VAL A 170 4.73 -9.58 5.78
C VAL A 170 4.81 -9.16 4.31
N ALA A 171 4.88 -7.86 4.03
CA ALA A 171 5.01 -7.36 2.67
C ALA A 171 6.35 -7.77 2.03
N LYS A 172 7.46 -7.76 2.80
CA LYS A 172 8.75 -8.29 2.33
C LYS A 172 8.67 -9.77 1.95
N SER A 173 8.02 -10.58 2.78
CA SER A 173 7.87 -12.03 2.51
C SER A 173 6.95 -12.29 1.32
N GLY A 174 6.04 -11.36 1.02
CA GLY A 174 5.16 -11.39 -0.14
C GLY A 174 5.84 -10.97 -1.44
N CYS A 175 6.96 -10.25 -1.39
CA CYS A 175 7.64 -9.74 -2.58
C CYS A 175 8.72 -10.73 -3.09
N PRO A 176 8.60 -11.26 -4.31
CA PRO A 176 9.56 -12.22 -4.85
C PRO A 176 10.80 -11.56 -5.47
N SER A 177 10.85 -10.23 -5.55
CA SER A 177 11.94 -9.51 -6.22
C SER A 177 13.26 -9.61 -5.45
N PRO A 178 14.41 -9.79 -6.13
CA PRO A 178 15.72 -9.86 -5.48
C PRO A 178 16.16 -8.53 -4.85
N PHE A 179 15.71 -7.39 -5.39
CA PHE A 179 15.88 -6.09 -4.75
C PHE A 179 14.52 -5.50 -4.38
N ILE A 180 14.43 -5.02 -3.15
CA ILE A 180 13.22 -4.39 -2.64
C ILE A 180 13.53 -2.96 -2.20
N THR A 181 12.66 -2.04 -2.58
CA THR A 181 12.59 -0.70 -2.00
C THR A 181 11.51 -0.71 -0.94
N VAL A 182 11.88 -0.43 0.31
CA VAL A 182 10.92 -0.32 1.41
C VAL A 182 10.47 1.14 1.49
N LEU A 183 9.19 1.39 1.24
CA LEU A 183 8.57 2.71 1.34
C LEU A 183 7.56 2.74 2.47
N ASP A 184 7.54 3.83 3.23
CA ASP A 184 6.44 4.11 4.13
C ASP A 184 5.18 4.49 3.31
N GLY A 185 3.99 4.31 3.88
CA GLY A 185 2.73 4.35 3.13
C GLY A 185 2.38 5.69 2.49
N ASP A 186 3.06 6.77 2.90
CA ASP A 186 2.92 8.13 2.39
C ASP A 186 4.12 8.59 1.55
N MET A 187 5.07 7.71 1.26
CA MET A 187 6.20 8.00 0.39
C MET A 187 5.90 7.60 -1.05
N LEU A 188 6.24 8.48 -2.00
CA LEU A 188 6.11 8.23 -3.43
C LEU A 188 7.48 8.31 -4.11
N PRO A 189 7.84 7.34 -4.97
CA PRO A 189 9.03 7.46 -5.81
C PRO A 189 8.80 8.51 -6.91
N TYR A 190 9.85 9.23 -7.32
CA TYR A 190 9.74 10.07 -8.51
C TYR A 190 9.56 9.21 -9.78
N ALA A 191 9.00 9.79 -10.85
CA ALA A 191 8.54 9.06 -12.03
C ALA A 191 9.59 8.13 -12.68
N GLU A 192 10.84 8.56 -12.79
CA GLU A 192 11.91 7.78 -13.44
C GLU A 192 12.67 6.85 -12.49
N PHE A 193 12.28 6.81 -11.21
CA PHE A 193 12.98 6.03 -10.18
C PHE A 193 13.16 4.56 -10.58
N TYR A 194 12.11 3.93 -11.13
CA TYR A 194 12.15 2.52 -11.51
C TYR A 194 13.25 2.27 -12.56
N GLY A 195 13.27 3.05 -13.64
CA GLY A 195 14.26 2.93 -14.71
C GLY A 195 15.69 3.22 -14.26
N ASP A 196 15.86 4.26 -13.43
CA ASP A 196 17.16 4.66 -12.90
C ASP A 196 17.75 3.61 -11.96
N VAL A 197 16.94 3.07 -11.03
CA VAL A 197 17.40 2.03 -10.10
C VAL A 197 17.65 0.72 -10.84
N GLN A 198 16.81 0.33 -11.81
CA GLN A 198 17.10 -0.85 -12.64
C GLN A 198 18.44 -0.71 -13.39
N SER A 199 18.73 0.48 -13.92
CA SER A 199 20.00 0.76 -14.60
C SER A 199 21.19 0.73 -13.63
N PHE A 200 21.01 1.23 -12.41
CA PHE A 200 21.99 1.15 -11.33
C PHE A 200 22.27 -0.31 -10.93
N LEU A 201 21.22 -1.10 -10.72
CA LEU A 201 21.32 -2.50 -10.29
C LEU A 201 22.03 -3.38 -11.34
N LYS A 202 21.93 -3.07 -12.64
CA LYS A 202 22.61 -3.80 -13.72
C LYS A 202 24.13 -3.61 -13.75
N ARG A 203 24.72 -2.69 -12.97
CA ARG A 203 26.16 -2.43 -12.98
C ARG A 203 26.94 -3.64 -12.40
N PRO A 204 28.05 -4.07 -13.02
CA PRO A 204 28.81 -5.24 -12.56
C PRO A 204 29.27 -5.15 -11.10
N THR A 205 29.66 -3.96 -10.64
CA THR A 205 30.07 -3.70 -9.25
C THR A 205 28.94 -3.93 -8.25
N ILE A 206 27.70 -3.63 -8.66
CA ILE A 206 26.49 -3.78 -7.84
C ILE A 206 26.07 -5.24 -7.80
N GLN A 207 26.08 -5.92 -8.95
CA GLN A 207 25.81 -7.36 -9.06
C GLN A 207 26.83 -8.22 -8.30
N ALA A 208 28.09 -7.78 -8.22
CA ALA A 208 29.12 -8.48 -7.46
C ALA A 208 28.94 -8.37 -5.93
N CYS A 209 28.11 -7.45 -5.44
CA CYS A 209 27.91 -7.26 -4.01
C CYS A 209 26.72 -8.06 -3.46
N ALA A 210 26.99 -9.26 -2.94
CA ALA A 210 25.95 -10.13 -2.38
C ALA A 210 25.31 -9.64 -1.07
N LYS A 211 25.95 -8.70 -0.36
CA LYS A 211 25.49 -8.19 0.96
C LYS A 211 25.52 -6.66 1.03
N CYS A 212 25.10 -5.99 -0.04
CA CYS A 212 24.96 -4.54 -0.05
C CYS A 212 23.53 -4.12 0.28
N VAL A 213 23.43 -2.99 0.98
CA VAL A 213 22.19 -2.23 1.14
C VAL A 213 22.46 -0.84 0.58
N TYR A 214 21.54 -0.32 -0.23
CA TYR A 214 21.65 1.00 -0.83
C TYR A 214 20.69 1.95 -0.13
N ILE A 215 21.20 3.12 0.25
CA ILE A 215 20.42 4.15 0.92
C ILE A 215 19.83 5.05 -0.15
N LEU A 216 18.52 5.24 -0.08
CA LEU A 216 17.81 6.17 -0.95
C LEU A 216 17.66 7.51 -0.22
N PRO A 217 17.98 8.63 -0.88
CA PRO A 217 17.68 9.93 -0.30
C PRO A 217 16.17 10.16 -0.33
N VAL A 218 15.61 10.58 0.80
CA VAL A 218 14.18 10.87 0.97
C VAL A 218 14.04 12.36 1.26
N PHE A 219 13.02 12.98 0.69
CA PHE A 219 12.75 14.40 0.85
C PHE A 219 11.29 14.61 1.25
N GLU A 220 11.08 15.55 2.16
CA GLU A 220 9.76 15.99 2.58
C GLU A 220 9.34 17.18 1.73
N VAL A 221 8.05 17.22 1.47
CA VAL A 221 7.37 18.21 0.64
C VAL A 221 6.11 18.67 1.37
N PRO A 222 5.64 19.92 1.18
CA PRO A 222 4.39 20.39 1.73
C PRO A 222 3.23 19.44 1.50
N SER A 223 2.44 19.22 2.55
CA SER A 223 1.20 18.43 2.45
C SER A 223 0.28 19.04 1.40
N GLY A 224 -0.17 18.20 0.45
CA GLY A 224 -1.08 18.62 -0.62
C GLY A 224 -0.40 19.22 -1.85
N TRP A 225 0.94 19.25 -1.95
CA TRP A 225 1.63 19.64 -3.19
C TRP A 225 1.24 18.69 -4.33
N PRO A 226 0.57 19.16 -5.41
CA PRO A 226 0.11 18.28 -6.47
C PRO A 226 1.22 17.45 -7.12
N LEU A 227 0.97 16.16 -7.34
CA LEU A 227 1.95 15.20 -7.86
C LEU A 227 2.61 15.65 -9.18
N LEU A 228 1.86 16.32 -10.05
CA LEU A 228 2.35 16.82 -11.34
C LEU A 228 3.33 18.00 -11.22
N GLU A 229 3.31 18.69 -10.09
CA GLU A 229 4.15 19.85 -9.74
C GLU A 229 5.34 19.49 -8.85
N GLN A 230 5.36 18.27 -8.30
CA GLN A 230 6.48 17.79 -7.51
C GLN A 230 7.76 17.60 -8.35
N PRO A 231 8.95 17.64 -7.72
CA PRO A 231 10.22 17.49 -8.43
C PRO A 231 10.31 16.19 -9.24
N LYS A 232 10.63 16.30 -10.53
CA LYS A 232 10.69 15.14 -11.45
C LYS A 232 12.11 14.62 -11.61
N ASN A 233 13.10 15.47 -11.35
CA ASN A 233 14.51 15.15 -11.49
C ASN A 233 15.34 15.91 -10.45
N LYS A 234 16.65 15.64 -10.42
CA LYS A 234 17.59 16.25 -9.47
C LYS A 234 17.65 17.78 -9.56
N THR A 235 17.54 18.35 -10.76
CA THR A 235 17.56 19.80 -10.96
C THR A 235 16.34 20.44 -10.31
N ASP A 236 15.14 19.91 -10.58
CA ASP A 236 13.89 20.39 -9.97
C ASP A 236 13.94 20.27 -8.45
N LEU A 237 14.52 19.18 -7.93
CA LEU A 237 14.64 18.96 -6.49
C LEU A 237 15.58 19.98 -5.83
N ILE A 238 16.71 20.30 -6.46
CA ILE A 238 17.63 21.34 -5.98
C ILE A 238 16.93 22.71 -5.98
N GLU A 239 16.14 23.01 -7.01
CA GLU A 239 15.35 24.23 -7.07
C GLU A 239 14.30 24.28 -5.94
N ALA A 240 13.56 23.20 -5.74
CA ALA A 240 12.57 23.08 -4.67
C ALA A 240 13.21 23.28 -3.28
N ILE A 241 14.40 22.70 -3.04
CA ILE A 241 15.15 22.91 -1.79
C ILE A 241 15.57 24.37 -1.65
N THR A 242 16.06 25.00 -2.73
CA THR A 242 16.49 26.40 -2.72
C THR A 242 15.33 27.36 -2.45
N GLN A 243 14.13 27.00 -2.89
CA GLN A 243 12.89 27.74 -2.65
C GLN A 243 12.25 27.45 -1.29
N GLY A 244 12.78 26.49 -0.52
CA GLY A 244 12.20 26.07 0.77
C GLY A 244 10.96 25.17 0.63
N ASN A 245 10.69 24.65 -0.57
CA ASN A 245 9.56 23.77 -0.86
C ASN A 245 9.90 22.28 -0.67
N ALA A 246 11.18 21.93 -0.45
CA ALA A 246 11.59 20.58 -0.12
C ALA A 246 12.77 20.60 0.86
N HIS A 247 12.90 19.58 1.69
CA HIS A 247 14.07 19.37 2.54
C HIS A 247 14.34 17.88 2.75
N PRO A 248 15.57 17.48 3.12
CA PRO A 248 15.85 16.09 3.47
C PRO A 248 14.89 15.60 4.57
N PHE A 249 14.47 14.34 4.47
CA PHE A 249 13.67 13.69 5.51
C PHE A 249 14.41 13.71 6.85
N TYR A 250 13.71 14.01 7.93
CA TYR A 250 14.28 14.27 9.27
C TYR A 250 15.22 15.48 9.36
N PHE A 251 15.10 16.48 8.48
CA PHE A 251 15.88 17.72 8.63
C PHE A 251 15.48 18.46 9.92
N GLU A 252 14.19 18.46 10.27
CA GLU A 252 13.67 19.03 11.51
C GLU A 252 13.45 17.94 12.58
N VAL A 253 14.53 17.35 13.11
CA VAL A 253 14.40 16.57 14.34
C VAL A 253 14.20 17.56 15.49
N LEU A 254 12.94 17.77 15.90
CA LEU A 254 12.62 18.46 17.14
C LEU A 254 13.45 17.87 18.29
N PRO A 255 13.97 18.67 19.23
CA PRO A 255 14.63 18.15 20.41
C PRO A 255 13.68 17.15 21.08
N LYS A 256 14.19 15.97 21.42
CA LYS A 256 13.44 15.04 22.27
C LYS A 256 13.05 15.80 23.54
N ALA A 257 11.75 15.96 23.77
CA ALA A 257 11.21 16.46 25.03
C ALA A 257 11.57 15.51 26.19
#